data_AF-A0A1Q9AN15-F1
#
_entry.id   AF-A0A1Q9AN15-F1
#
_cell.length_a   1.000
_cell.length_b   1.000
_cell.length_c   1.000
_cell.angle_alpha   90.00
_cell.angle_beta   90.00
_cell.angle_gamma   90.00
#
_symmetry.space_group_name_H-M   'P 1'
#
loop_
_entity.id
_entity.type
_entity.pdbx_description
1 polymer ?
#
loop_
_entity_poly.entity_id
_entity_poly.type
_entity_poly.pdbx_seq_one_letter_code
_entity_poly.pdbx_strand_id
1 'polypeptide(L)'
;MSDRKNHVTFAAQWLYVLQPFIEYGQSLPEETTFIHGHLFVEPARQGGALIIAANAHALLLIHDQQASCSGPLTLDVPEDAFQAATPPEPAIFWQEGERLTAEMPEWMQPGRFVAHDHGMWIEPRMRHPQWAEERQDFFPMLQMSTTVPAGYTVQGLDFEITPGIKPQWRRMLTAAFADAGDGATAPLAFDPAIVSQFDRICALTRKQSGEKGAATFHRATRNREGTPGPIIMTFEGHPHIVGTYMPQRADGYVGPSWALLHAAREGGKANG
;
A
#
# COMPACT_ATOMS: atom_id res chain seq x y z
N MET A 1 -26.54 3.14 -17.02
CA MET A 1 -25.23 2.97 -16.37
C MET A 1 -24.64 1.58 -16.67
N SER A 2 -24.53 1.17 -17.94
CA SER A 2 -24.28 -0.24 -18.35
C SER A 2 -23.01 -0.45 -19.19
N ASP A 3 -22.06 0.49 -19.21
CA ASP A 3 -20.92 0.43 -20.15
C ASP A 3 -19.53 0.46 -19.49
N ARG A 4 -19.46 0.39 -18.15
CA ARG A 4 -18.17 0.32 -17.42
C ARG A 4 -17.74 -1.15 -17.31
N LYS A 5 -16.73 -1.54 -18.07
CA LYS A 5 -16.19 -2.92 -18.06
C LYS A 5 -15.28 -3.13 -16.86
N ASN A 6 -14.40 -2.17 -16.60
CA ASN A 6 -13.53 -2.17 -15.44
C ASN A 6 -14.00 -1.13 -14.45
N HIS A 7 -14.29 -1.55 -13.22
CA HIS A 7 -14.57 -0.65 -12.12
C HIS A 7 -14.08 -1.23 -10.80
N VAL A 8 -13.67 -0.36 -9.89
CA VAL A 8 -13.21 -0.72 -8.56
C VAL A 8 -13.50 0.41 -7.57
N THR A 9 -13.90 0.03 -6.36
CA THR A 9 -14.11 0.94 -5.24
C THR A 9 -13.54 0.32 -3.97
N PHE A 10 -12.80 1.07 -3.16
CA PHE A 10 -12.34 0.63 -1.82
C PHE A 10 -12.01 1.82 -0.92
N ALA A 11 -11.73 1.59 0.37
CA ALA A 11 -11.39 2.69 1.28
C ALA A 11 -10.06 3.38 0.87
N ALA A 12 -10.09 4.70 0.69
CA ALA A 12 -8.94 5.46 0.17
C ALA A 12 -7.68 5.32 1.04
N GLN A 13 -7.83 5.09 2.35
CA GLN A 13 -6.72 4.85 3.27
C GLN A 13 -5.79 3.68 2.85
N TRP A 14 -6.30 2.72 2.06
CA TRP A 14 -5.49 1.62 1.55
C TRP A 14 -4.47 2.08 0.52
N LEU A 15 -4.76 3.10 -0.29
CA LEU A 15 -3.75 3.70 -1.16
C LEU A 15 -2.59 4.25 -0.34
N TYR A 16 -2.88 5.04 0.71
CA TYR A 16 -1.87 5.59 1.60
C TYR A 16 -0.98 4.50 2.22
N VAL A 17 -1.58 3.41 2.70
CA VAL A 17 -0.84 2.29 3.29
C VAL A 17 0.03 1.56 2.27
N LEU A 18 -0.42 1.45 1.02
CA LEU A 18 0.23 0.65 -0.02
C LEU A 18 1.29 1.44 -0.80
N GLN A 19 1.27 2.77 -0.77
CA GLN A 19 2.25 3.63 -1.47
C GLN A 19 3.71 3.18 -1.29
N PRO A 20 4.22 2.83 -0.08
CA PRO A 20 5.63 2.45 0.07
C PRO A 20 6.02 1.21 -0.75
N PHE A 21 5.08 0.29 -1.00
CA PHE A 21 5.34 -0.91 -1.80
C PHE A 21 5.47 -0.58 -3.28
N ILE A 22 4.68 0.40 -3.72
CA ILE A 22 4.65 0.91 -5.09
C ILE A 22 5.94 1.68 -5.37
N GLU A 23 6.29 2.65 -4.52
CA GLU A 23 7.52 3.44 -4.60
C GLU A 23 8.77 2.55 -4.58
N TYR A 24 8.82 1.58 -3.66
CA TYR A 24 9.92 0.63 -3.61
C TYR A 24 10.01 -0.18 -4.89
N GLY A 25 8.89 -0.70 -5.40
CA GLY A 25 8.83 -1.45 -6.66
C GLY A 25 9.31 -0.64 -7.87
N GLN A 26 8.97 0.64 -7.92
CA GLN A 26 9.39 1.58 -8.97
C GLN A 26 10.89 1.92 -8.92
N SER A 27 11.51 1.84 -7.72
CA SER A 27 12.94 2.09 -7.55
C SER A 27 13.84 0.91 -7.95
N LEU A 28 13.27 -0.28 -8.18
CA LEU A 28 14.03 -1.46 -8.59
C LEU A 28 14.39 -1.40 -10.09
N PRO A 29 15.54 -1.95 -10.51
CA PRO A 29 15.91 -2.00 -11.93
C PRO A 29 14.85 -2.68 -12.80
N GLU A 30 14.61 -2.14 -13.99
CA GLU A 30 13.57 -2.63 -14.92
C GLU A 30 13.73 -4.12 -15.28
N GLU A 31 14.98 -4.61 -15.33
CA GLU A 31 15.30 -6.00 -15.70
C GLU A 31 14.86 -7.04 -14.64
N THR A 32 14.45 -6.61 -13.44
CA THR A 32 14.28 -7.52 -12.31
C THR A 32 12.89 -8.15 -12.10
N THR A 33 11.74 -7.62 -12.58
CA THR A 33 10.45 -8.29 -12.28
C THR A 33 9.22 -7.82 -13.04
N PHE A 34 8.35 -8.78 -13.38
CA PHE A 34 6.95 -8.69 -13.86
C PHE A 34 5.96 -7.87 -12.97
N ILE A 35 6.44 -7.25 -11.89
CA ILE A 35 5.62 -6.61 -10.85
C ILE A 35 6.24 -5.23 -10.55
N HIS A 36 6.09 -4.29 -11.49
CA HIS A 36 6.59 -2.93 -11.36
C HIS A 36 5.64 -2.07 -10.52
N GLY A 37 5.59 -2.28 -9.21
CA GLY A 37 4.86 -1.37 -8.31
C GLY A 37 3.41 -1.10 -8.73
N HIS A 38 2.72 -2.13 -9.21
CA HIS A 38 1.30 -2.01 -9.54
C HIS A 38 0.43 -2.36 -8.34
N LEU A 39 -0.76 -1.77 -8.31
CA LEU A 39 -1.80 -2.16 -7.37
C LEU A 39 -2.72 -3.20 -8.03
N PHE A 40 -2.83 -4.37 -7.42
CA PHE A 40 -3.72 -5.43 -7.89
C PHE A 40 -4.98 -5.46 -7.03
N VAL A 41 -6.14 -5.56 -7.68
CA VAL A 41 -7.42 -5.70 -6.99
C VAL A 41 -8.18 -6.88 -7.57
N GLU A 42 -8.81 -7.69 -6.74
CA GLU A 42 -9.64 -8.79 -7.23
C GLU A 42 -10.79 -9.12 -6.27
N PRO A 43 -11.91 -9.69 -6.78
CA PRO A 43 -13.05 -9.99 -5.95
C PRO A 43 -12.72 -11.06 -4.91
N ALA A 44 -13.11 -10.83 -3.66
CA ALA A 44 -12.98 -11.83 -2.61
C ALA A 44 -14.15 -12.81 -2.66
N ARG A 45 -13.88 -14.12 -2.48
CA ARG A 45 -14.93 -15.15 -2.46
C ARG A 45 -15.98 -14.93 -1.37
N GLN A 46 -15.60 -14.29 -0.27
CA GLN A 46 -16.45 -14.03 0.89
C GLN A 46 -17.21 -12.68 0.78
N GLY A 47 -17.15 -12.00 -0.37
CA GLY A 47 -17.62 -10.64 -0.54
C GLY A 47 -16.51 -9.61 -0.24
N GLY A 48 -16.66 -8.40 -0.77
CA GLY A 48 -15.59 -7.39 -0.76
C GLY A 48 -14.58 -7.59 -1.90
N ALA A 49 -13.40 -6.99 -1.75
CA ALA A 49 -12.26 -7.18 -2.65
C ALA A 49 -10.95 -7.38 -1.88
N LEU A 50 -10.02 -8.08 -2.50
CA LEU A 50 -8.63 -8.16 -2.06
C LEU A 50 -7.84 -7.08 -2.79
N ILE A 51 -7.13 -6.27 -2.03
CA ILE A 51 -6.28 -5.18 -2.49
C ILE A 51 -4.85 -5.58 -2.16
N ILE A 52 -4.00 -5.62 -3.16
CA ILE A 52 -2.67 -6.23 -3.08
C ILE A 52 -1.67 -5.28 -3.70
N ALA A 53 -0.66 -4.88 -2.92
CA ALA A 53 0.56 -4.32 -3.46
C ALA A 53 1.68 -5.32 -3.29
N ALA A 54 2.45 -5.53 -4.34
CA ALA A 54 3.56 -6.46 -4.35
C ALA A 54 4.73 -5.86 -5.11
N ASN A 55 5.93 -6.21 -4.69
CA ASN A 55 7.17 -5.98 -5.41
C ASN A 55 8.03 -7.26 -5.33
N ALA A 56 9.29 -7.19 -5.76
CA ALA A 56 10.18 -8.34 -5.75
C ALA A 56 10.47 -8.91 -4.34
N HIS A 57 10.32 -8.09 -3.29
CA HIS A 57 10.78 -8.42 -1.94
C HIS A 57 9.67 -8.50 -0.90
N ALA A 58 8.55 -7.81 -1.12
CA ALA A 58 7.46 -7.70 -0.17
C ALA A 58 6.10 -7.69 -0.85
N LEU A 59 5.08 -8.10 -0.11
CA LEU A 59 3.69 -8.08 -0.51
C LEU A 59 2.82 -7.75 0.70
N LEU A 60 1.83 -6.90 0.50
CA LEU A 60 0.77 -6.61 1.46
C LEU A 60 -0.58 -6.91 0.80
N LEU A 61 -1.37 -7.76 1.47
CA LEU A 61 -2.71 -8.14 1.07
C LEU A 61 -3.71 -7.64 2.11
N ILE A 62 -4.73 -6.95 1.65
CA ILE A 62 -5.81 -6.38 2.46
C ILE A 62 -7.14 -6.87 1.91
N HIS A 63 -7.97 -7.50 2.74
CA HIS A 63 -9.36 -7.79 2.43
C HIS A 63 -10.23 -6.64 2.94
N ASP A 64 -10.76 -5.85 2.01
CA ASP A 64 -11.75 -4.81 2.31
C ASP A 64 -13.14 -5.36 2.02
N GLN A 65 -13.93 -5.54 3.09
CA GLN A 65 -15.29 -6.10 3.00
C GLN A 65 -16.28 -5.15 2.31
N GLN A 66 -16.00 -3.85 2.30
CA GLN A 66 -16.84 -2.85 1.65
C GLN A 66 -16.39 -2.54 0.22
N ALA A 67 -15.24 -3.07 -0.19
CA ALA A 67 -14.74 -2.89 -1.54
C ALA A 67 -15.55 -3.67 -2.58
N SER A 68 -15.48 -3.21 -3.82
CA SER A 68 -16.11 -3.85 -4.97
C SER A 68 -15.19 -3.74 -6.18
N CYS A 69 -15.19 -4.75 -7.04
CA CYS A 69 -14.53 -4.67 -8.34
C CYS A 69 -15.24 -5.57 -9.36
N SER A 70 -15.19 -5.19 -10.65
CA SER A 70 -15.79 -5.99 -11.74
C SER A 70 -15.09 -7.31 -12.00
N GLY A 71 -13.86 -7.47 -11.51
CA GLY A 71 -13.01 -8.63 -11.73
C GLY A 71 -11.61 -8.37 -11.21
N PRO A 72 -10.65 -9.28 -11.48
CA PRO A 72 -9.24 -9.00 -11.27
C PRO A 72 -8.81 -7.81 -12.14
N LEU A 73 -8.15 -6.84 -11.53
CA LEU A 73 -7.74 -5.57 -12.11
C LEU A 73 -6.30 -5.25 -11.69
N THR A 74 -5.58 -4.60 -12.58
CA THR A 74 -4.28 -3.98 -12.30
C THR A 74 -4.45 -2.48 -12.48
N LEU A 75 -3.98 -1.71 -11.50
CA LEU A 75 -4.10 -0.27 -11.44
C LEU A 75 -2.72 0.36 -11.40
N ASP A 76 -2.50 1.29 -12.32
CA ASP A 76 -1.46 2.29 -12.23
C ASP A 76 -2.08 3.55 -11.66
N VAL A 77 -1.60 3.95 -10.48
CA VAL A 77 -2.16 5.05 -9.70
C VAL A 77 -1.14 6.18 -9.69
N PRO A 78 -1.54 7.42 -10.02
CA PRO A 78 -0.62 8.56 -10.01
C PRO A 78 -0.22 8.95 -8.58
N GLU A 79 0.97 9.56 -8.44
CA GLU A 79 1.53 9.95 -7.14
C GLU A 79 0.59 10.88 -6.36
N ASP A 80 -0.05 11.81 -7.06
CA ASP A 80 -0.99 12.77 -6.47
C ASP A 80 -2.21 12.11 -5.82
N ALA A 81 -2.65 10.94 -6.31
CA ALA A 81 -3.71 10.15 -5.70
C ALA A 81 -3.26 9.53 -4.38
N PHE A 82 -2.01 9.10 -4.26
CA PHE A 82 -1.47 8.64 -2.97
C PHE A 82 -1.37 9.81 -1.96
N GLN A 83 -0.96 10.99 -2.43
CA GLN A 83 -0.94 12.20 -1.60
C GLN A 83 -2.35 12.56 -1.12
N ALA A 84 -3.35 12.56 -2.01
CA ALA A 84 -4.75 12.83 -1.66
C ALA A 84 -5.38 11.76 -0.76
N ALA A 85 -4.88 10.52 -0.79
CA ALA A 85 -5.28 9.45 0.12
C ALA A 85 -4.62 9.54 1.51
N THR A 86 -3.63 10.43 1.69
CA THR A 86 -2.94 10.59 2.98
C THR A 86 -3.88 11.24 4.00
N PRO A 87 -4.07 10.63 5.18
CA PRO A 87 -4.86 11.25 6.24
C PRO A 87 -4.24 12.61 6.62
N PRO A 88 -5.03 13.70 6.64
CA PRO A 88 -4.49 15.01 6.97
C PRO A 88 -3.99 15.04 8.42
N GLU A 89 -2.95 15.81 8.67
CA GLU A 89 -2.42 15.99 10.03
C GLU A 89 -3.49 16.61 10.94
N PRO A 90 -3.58 16.20 12.22
CA PRO A 90 -4.46 16.83 13.19
C PRO A 90 -4.13 18.33 13.34
N ALA A 91 -5.15 19.15 13.53
CA ALA A 91 -4.96 20.55 13.88
C ALA A 91 -4.38 20.64 15.30
N ILE A 92 -3.28 21.39 15.45
CA ILE A 92 -2.60 21.61 16.73
C ILE A 92 -2.88 23.04 17.19
N PHE A 93 -3.37 23.16 18.42
CA PHE A 93 -3.63 24.44 19.08
C PHE A 93 -2.81 24.53 20.36
N TRP A 94 -2.39 25.74 20.71
CA TRP A 94 -1.75 26.03 21.98
C TRP A 94 -2.63 26.97 22.77
N GLN A 95 -3.06 26.55 23.95
CA GLN A 95 -3.88 27.35 24.86
C GLN A 95 -3.27 27.28 26.25
N GLU A 96 -2.91 28.44 26.81
CA GLU A 96 -2.34 28.54 28.18
C GLU A 96 -1.12 27.63 28.44
N GLY A 97 -0.33 27.35 27.41
CA GLY A 97 0.83 26.46 27.50
C GLY A 97 0.51 24.98 27.31
N GLU A 98 -0.77 24.61 27.19
CA GLU A 98 -1.20 23.26 26.86
C GLU A 98 -1.31 23.07 25.33
N ARG A 99 -0.87 21.90 24.86
CA ARG A 99 -1.00 21.49 23.46
C ARG A 99 -2.30 20.69 23.30
N LEU A 100 -3.25 21.26 22.57
CA LEU A 100 -4.50 20.60 22.18
C LEU A 100 -4.39 20.09 20.74
N THR A 101 -4.95 18.92 20.47
CA THR A 101 -4.98 18.32 19.13
C THR A 101 -6.41 17.96 18.75
N ALA A 102 -6.86 18.40 17.58
CA ALA A 102 -8.17 18.06 17.04
C ALA A 102 -8.02 17.31 15.71
N GLU A 103 -8.77 16.23 15.53
CA GLU A 103 -8.85 15.57 14.22
C GLU A 103 -9.49 16.50 13.19
N MET A 104 -9.01 16.43 11.95
CA MET A 104 -9.61 17.21 10.87
C MET A 104 -11.04 16.76 10.58
N PRO A 105 -11.94 17.64 10.13
CA PRO A 105 -13.31 17.27 9.81
C PRO A 105 -13.39 16.14 8.76
N GLU A 106 -14.42 15.31 8.83
CA GLU A 106 -14.59 14.15 7.93
C GLU A 106 -14.62 14.53 6.45
N TRP A 107 -15.08 15.72 6.11
CA TRP A 107 -15.11 16.22 4.73
C TRP A 107 -13.74 16.60 4.16
N MET A 108 -12.70 16.68 5.00
CA MET A 108 -11.30 16.82 4.60
C MET A 108 -10.55 15.48 4.61
N GLN A 109 -11.14 14.44 5.18
CA GLN A 109 -10.49 13.14 5.30
C GLN A 109 -10.79 12.27 4.07
N PRO A 110 -9.80 11.56 3.53
CA PRO A 110 -10.02 10.63 2.44
C PRO A 110 -10.93 9.49 2.87
N GLY A 111 -11.99 9.26 2.08
CA GLY A 111 -13.02 8.26 2.32
C GLY A 111 -12.88 7.08 1.37
N ARG A 112 -13.19 7.28 0.09
CA ARG A 112 -13.32 6.21 -0.89
C ARG A 112 -12.50 6.51 -2.13
N PHE A 113 -11.73 5.52 -2.58
CA PHE A 113 -11.16 5.50 -3.91
C PHE A 113 -12.16 4.86 -4.87
N VAL A 114 -12.35 5.49 -6.02
CA VAL A 114 -13.19 4.98 -7.10
C VAL A 114 -12.42 5.07 -8.41
N ALA A 115 -12.44 4.00 -9.18
CA ALA A 115 -11.81 3.96 -10.49
C ALA A 115 -12.67 3.18 -11.49
N HIS A 116 -12.61 3.61 -12.75
CA HIS A 116 -13.16 2.90 -13.89
C HIS A 116 -12.41 3.27 -15.17
N ASP A 117 -12.83 2.70 -16.30
CA ASP A 117 -12.22 2.83 -17.63
C ASP A 117 -11.95 4.27 -18.14
N HIS A 118 -12.47 5.31 -17.48
CA HIS A 118 -12.28 6.70 -17.91
C HIS A 118 -11.52 7.55 -16.90
N GLY A 119 -11.29 7.04 -15.69
CA GLY A 119 -10.60 7.80 -14.66
C GLY A 119 -10.77 7.23 -13.28
N MET A 120 -10.15 7.93 -12.34
CA MET A 120 -10.24 7.70 -10.92
C MET A 120 -10.54 8.99 -10.18
N TRP A 121 -11.09 8.84 -8.98
CA TRP A 121 -11.21 9.93 -8.02
C TRP A 121 -11.17 9.41 -6.59
N ILE A 122 -10.87 10.34 -5.68
CA ILE A 122 -10.91 10.11 -4.24
C ILE A 122 -12.01 10.98 -3.64
N GLU A 123 -12.99 10.33 -3.02
CA GLU A 123 -14.10 10.95 -2.32
C GLU A 123 -13.70 11.20 -0.85
N PRO A 124 -14.07 12.34 -0.25
CA PRO A 124 -13.97 12.53 1.19
C PRO A 124 -14.93 11.59 1.95
N ARG A 125 -14.68 11.38 3.25
CA ARG A 125 -15.55 10.54 4.11
C ARG A 125 -16.96 11.11 4.26
N MET A 126 -17.06 12.43 4.23
CA MET A 126 -18.31 13.16 4.32
C MET A 126 -18.33 14.25 3.26
N ARG A 127 -19.52 14.60 2.77
CA ARG A 127 -19.69 15.80 1.95
C ARG A 127 -19.43 17.06 2.78
N HIS A 128 -18.88 18.11 2.18
CA HIS A 128 -18.74 19.39 2.85
C HIS A 128 -20.11 19.90 3.35
N PRO A 129 -20.25 20.33 4.62
CA PRO A 129 -21.53 20.78 5.17
C PRO A 129 -22.20 21.91 4.38
N GLN A 130 -21.42 22.83 3.82
CA GLN A 130 -21.95 23.91 2.97
C GLN A 130 -22.62 23.43 1.67
N TRP A 131 -22.35 22.20 1.22
CA TRP A 131 -22.94 21.63 0.02
C TRP A 131 -23.95 20.52 0.35
N ALA A 132 -24.37 20.40 1.60
CA ALA A 132 -25.33 19.37 2.02
C ALA A 132 -26.65 19.45 1.24
N GLU A 133 -27.09 20.66 0.87
CA GLU A 133 -28.33 20.91 0.12
C GLU A 133 -28.15 20.88 -1.40
N GLU A 134 -26.90 20.84 -1.89
CA GLU A 134 -26.62 20.77 -3.33
C GLU A 134 -27.04 19.42 -3.91
N ARG A 135 -27.25 19.38 -5.23
CA ARG A 135 -27.69 18.15 -5.92
C ARG A 135 -26.77 16.98 -5.60
N GLN A 136 -27.34 15.78 -5.42
CA GLN A 136 -26.59 14.58 -4.98
C GLN A 136 -25.48 14.14 -5.96
N ASP A 137 -25.54 14.57 -7.21
CA ASP A 137 -24.53 14.31 -8.24
C ASP A 137 -23.26 15.17 -8.09
N PHE A 138 -23.29 16.24 -7.30
CA PHE A 138 -22.11 17.07 -7.02
C PHE A 138 -21.35 16.55 -5.79
N PHE A 139 -20.32 15.72 -5.98
CA PHE A 139 -19.44 15.29 -4.89
C PHE A 139 -18.07 15.96 -5.03
N PRO A 140 -17.63 16.81 -4.09
CA PRO A 140 -16.28 17.37 -4.15
C PRO A 140 -15.27 16.24 -4.02
N MET A 141 -14.42 16.09 -5.04
CA MET A 141 -13.36 15.09 -5.05
C MET A 141 -12.09 15.71 -4.46
N LEU A 142 -11.37 14.96 -3.65
CA LEU A 142 -10.04 15.35 -3.16
C LEU A 142 -9.01 15.31 -4.29
N GLN A 143 -9.19 14.39 -5.24
CA GLN A 143 -8.36 14.21 -6.42
C GLN A 143 -9.17 13.56 -7.53
N MET A 144 -8.87 13.88 -8.79
CA MET A 144 -9.43 13.22 -9.96
C MET A 144 -8.38 13.15 -11.08
N SER A 145 -8.27 12.00 -11.72
CA SER A 145 -7.38 11.80 -12.87
C SER A 145 -8.12 11.03 -13.96
N THR A 146 -7.94 11.41 -15.21
CA THR A 146 -8.51 10.71 -16.37
C THR A 146 -7.59 9.57 -16.82
N THR A 147 -8.17 8.48 -17.31
CA THR A 147 -7.39 7.37 -17.87
C THR A 147 -6.63 7.81 -19.12
N VAL A 148 -5.35 7.46 -19.17
CA VAL A 148 -4.53 7.67 -20.37
C VAL A 148 -4.69 6.47 -21.31
N PRO A 149 -4.71 6.68 -22.64
CA PRO A 149 -4.79 5.57 -23.58
C PRO A 149 -3.63 4.58 -23.42
N ALA A 150 -3.92 3.29 -23.56
CA ALA A 150 -2.94 2.22 -23.43
C ALA A 150 -1.71 2.47 -24.34
N GLY A 151 -0.51 2.30 -23.77
CA GLY A 151 0.77 2.50 -24.45
C GLY A 151 1.34 3.91 -24.38
N TYR A 152 0.64 4.86 -23.74
CA TYR A 152 1.15 6.21 -23.46
C TYR A 152 1.38 6.47 -21.96
N THR A 153 1.11 5.49 -21.11
CA THR A 153 1.17 5.60 -19.65
C THR A 153 2.58 5.86 -19.17
N VAL A 154 2.78 6.99 -18.49
CA VAL A 154 3.97 7.28 -17.70
C VAL A 154 3.71 6.82 -16.27
N GLN A 155 4.47 5.82 -15.83
CA GLN A 155 4.33 5.25 -14.50
C GLN A 155 4.49 6.32 -13.40
N GLY A 156 3.58 6.32 -12.42
CA GLY A 156 3.58 7.28 -11.32
C GLY A 156 2.95 8.64 -11.65
N LEU A 157 2.70 8.95 -12.93
CA LEU A 157 2.05 10.20 -13.34
C LEU A 157 0.65 9.97 -13.92
N ASP A 158 0.47 8.87 -14.63
CA ASP A 158 -0.76 8.58 -15.34
C ASP A 158 -1.59 7.51 -14.63
N PHE A 159 -2.91 7.63 -14.76
CA PHE A 159 -3.84 6.61 -14.32
C PHE A 159 -4.13 5.62 -15.45
N GLU A 160 -3.97 4.33 -15.16
CA GLU A 160 -4.39 3.24 -16.04
C GLU A 160 -5.11 2.15 -15.23
N ILE A 161 -6.17 1.58 -15.82
CA ILE A 161 -6.87 0.42 -15.29
C ILE A 161 -6.95 -0.64 -16.38
N THR A 162 -6.38 -1.80 -16.10
CA THR A 162 -6.36 -2.93 -17.03
C THR A 162 -6.99 -4.17 -16.40
N PRO A 163 -7.58 -5.06 -17.21
CA PRO A 163 -7.93 -6.40 -16.75
C PRO A 163 -6.69 -7.08 -16.15
N GLY A 164 -6.78 -7.42 -14.88
CA GLY A 164 -5.60 -7.74 -14.09
C GLY A 164 -4.97 -9.07 -14.51
N ILE A 165 -3.64 -9.06 -14.56
CA ILE A 165 -2.87 -10.31 -14.52
C ILE A 165 -2.93 -10.80 -13.08
N LYS A 166 -3.40 -12.04 -12.86
CA LYS A 166 -3.44 -12.64 -11.52
C LYS A 166 -1.99 -12.95 -11.09
N PRO A 167 -1.37 -12.17 -10.18
CA PRO A 167 -0.07 -12.55 -9.68
C PRO A 167 -0.25 -13.89 -8.94
N GLN A 168 0.70 -14.81 -9.04
CA GLN A 168 0.62 -16.10 -8.33
C GLN A 168 0.88 -15.95 -6.81
N TRP A 169 0.48 -14.82 -6.20
CA TRP A 169 0.62 -14.54 -4.77
C TRP A 169 -0.06 -15.61 -3.91
N ARG A 170 -1.19 -16.18 -4.38
CA ARG A 170 -1.87 -17.30 -3.69
C ARG A 170 -0.97 -18.51 -3.54
N ARG A 171 -0.16 -18.82 -4.55
CA ARG A 171 0.76 -19.94 -4.52
C ARG A 171 1.88 -19.70 -3.52
N MET A 172 2.39 -18.45 -3.47
CA MET A 172 3.39 -18.04 -2.47
C MET A 172 2.85 -18.18 -1.05
N LEU A 173 1.66 -17.63 -0.78
CA LEU A 173 1.04 -17.72 0.55
C LEU A 173 0.70 -19.17 0.92
N THR A 174 0.12 -19.95 0.02
CA THR A 174 -0.26 -21.34 0.30
C THR A 174 0.96 -22.19 0.67
N ALA A 175 2.09 -21.99 -0.01
CA ALA A 175 3.34 -22.66 0.34
C ALA A 175 3.84 -22.23 1.72
N ALA A 176 3.79 -20.93 2.01
CA ALA A 176 4.22 -20.36 3.29
C ALA A 176 3.37 -20.80 4.49
N PHE A 177 2.05 -21.03 4.30
CA PHE A 177 1.14 -21.50 5.35
C PHE A 177 1.16 -23.02 5.54
N ALA A 178 1.56 -23.80 4.52
CA ALA A 178 1.61 -25.26 4.61
C ALA A 178 2.76 -25.77 5.47
N ASP A 179 3.81 -24.98 5.65
CA ASP A 179 4.99 -25.35 6.43
C ASP A 179 4.88 -24.81 7.87
N ALA A 180 4.24 -25.60 8.73
CA ALA A 180 4.12 -25.34 10.17
C ALA A 180 5.31 -25.90 10.98
N GLY A 181 6.45 -26.15 10.32
CA GLY A 181 7.66 -26.68 10.95
C GLY A 181 8.32 -25.66 11.90
N ASP A 182 9.00 -26.18 12.92
CA ASP A 182 9.80 -25.40 13.87
C ASP A 182 10.64 -24.36 13.13
N GLY A 183 10.57 -23.12 13.64
CA GLY A 183 11.10 -21.91 12.99
C GLY A 183 12.51 -22.07 12.43
N ALA A 184 12.86 -21.23 11.45
CA ALA A 184 14.22 -21.18 10.92
C ALA A 184 15.22 -21.02 12.08
N THR A 185 16.04 -22.04 12.32
CA THR A 185 17.03 -22.06 13.40
C THR A 185 18.26 -21.20 13.09
N ALA A 186 18.42 -20.78 11.83
CA ALA A 186 19.48 -19.90 11.38
C ALA A 186 19.07 -18.43 11.49
N PRO A 187 19.99 -17.52 11.89
CA PRO A 187 19.72 -16.09 11.89
C PRO A 187 19.35 -15.61 10.48
N LEU A 188 18.22 -14.91 10.38
CA LEU A 188 17.74 -14.29 9.14
C LEU A 188 18.23 -12.85 9.08
N ALA A 189 18.84 -12.46 7.96
CA ALA A 189 19.10 -11.05 7.68
C ALA A 189 17.89 -10.43 6.97
N PHE A 190 17.63 -9.16 7.25
CA PHE A 190 16.61 -8.39 6.56
C PHE A 190 17.13 -6.98 6.27
N ASP A 191 16.72 -6.44 5.12
CA ASP A 191 16.93 -5.04 4.79
C ASP A 191 15.85 -4.20 5.50
N PRO A 192 16.24 -3.23 6.35
CA PRO A 192 15.29 -2.33 7.00
C PRO A 192 14.38 -1.59 6.00
N ALA A 193 14.83 -1.32 4.78
CA ALA A 193 14.02 -0.68 3.73
C ALA A 193 12.89 -1.57 3.21
N ILE A 194 13.01 -2.90 3.33
CA ILE A 194 11.92 -3.83 3.01
C ILE A 194 10.87 -3.80 4.13
N VAL A 195 11.33 -3.81 5.38
CA VAL A 195 10.44 -3.87 6.55
C VAL A 195 9.72 -2.53 6.78
N SER A 196 10.36 -1.39 6.49
CA SER A 196 9.76 -0.06 6.67
C SER A 196 8.56 0.19 5.77
N GLN A 197 8.39 -0.57 4.67
CA GLN A 197 7.19 -0.50 3.83
C GLN A 197 5.91 -0.81 4.61
N PHE A 198 6.02 -1.57 5.71
CA PHE A 198 4.90 -1.92 6.58
C PHE A 198 4.61 -0.87 7.67
N ASP A 199 5.40 0.20 7.81
CA ASP A 199 5.25 1.16 8.90
C ASP A 199 3.87 1.83 8.92
N ARG A 200 3.34 2.16 7.73
CA ARG A 200 2.02 2.79 7.59
C ARG A 200 0.89 1.85 8.02
N ILE A 201 0.97 0.56 7.68
CA ILE A 201 -0.05 -0.40 8.12
C ILE A 201 0.06 -0.68 9.61
N CYS A 202 1.29 -0.81 10.15
CA CYS A 202 1.52 -0.96 11.59
C CYS A 202 0.96 0.22 12.39
N ALA A 203 1.16 1.46 11.90
CA ALA A 203 0.61 2.65 12.54
C ALA A 203 -0.92 2.66 12.49
N LEU A 204 -1.51 2.29 11.34
CA LEU A 204 -2.95 2.24 11.17
C LEU A 204 -3.62 1.21 12.10
N THR A 205 -3.09 -0.02 12.15
CA THR A 205 -3.64 -1.09 13.00
C THR A 205 -3.50 -0.74 14.47
N ARG A 206 -2.39 -0.12 14.89
CA ARG A 206 -2.23 0.40 16.26
C ARG A 206 -3.25 1.48 16.59
N LYS A 207 -3.47 2.46 15.69
CA LYS A 207 -4.48 3.51 15.90
C LYS A 207 -5.88 2.89 16.08
N GLN A 208 -6.23 1.88 15.29
CA GLN A 208 -7.53 1.22 15.35
C GLN A 208 -7.72 0.34 16.60
N SER A 209 -6.63 -0.23 17.14
CA SER A 209 -6.68 -1.07 18.35
C SER A 209 -6.63 -0.29 19.67
N GLY A 210 -6.53 1.05 19.62
CA GLY A 210 -6.58 1.92 20.81
C GLY A 210 -5.38 1.74 21.76
N GLU A 211 -5.60 1.98 23.06
CA GLU A 211 -4.56 2.06 24.09
C GLU A 211 -3.67 0.81 24.24
N LYS A 212 -4.17 -0.37 23.83
CA LYS A 212 -3.40 -1.61 23.92
C LYS A 212 -2.34 -1.74 22.80
N GLY A 213 -2.51 -1.00 21.71
CA GLY A 213 -1.76 -1.19 20.47
C GLY A 213 -2.07 -2.55 19.81
N ALA A 214 -1.94 -2.63 18.50
CA ALA A 214 -1.97 -3.92 17.79
C ALA A 214 -0.57 -4.52 17.80
N ALA A 215 -0.39 -5.71 18.37
CA ALA A 215 0.85 -6.46 18.16
C ALA A 215 0.98 -6.85 16.68
N THR A 216 2.23 -6.89 16.20
CA THR A 216 2.56 -7.40 14.87
C THR A 216 3.39 -8.67 15.08
N PHE A 217 2.93 -9.77 14.50
CA PHE A 217 3.60 -11.06 14.62
C PHE A 217 4.32 -11.40 13.33
N HIS A 218 5.55 -11.86 13.44
CA HIS A 218 6.39 -12.28 12.33
C HIS A 218 6.64 -13.78 12.44
N ARG A 219 6.29 -14.54 11.41
CA ARG A 219 6.51 -15.97 11.35
C ARG A 219 7.40 -16.30 10.16
N ALA A 220 8.64 -16.72 10.44
CA ALA A 220 9.51 -17.28 9.42
C ALA A 220 8.93 -18.60 8.91
N THR A 221 8.97 -18.79 7.59
CA THR A 221 8.57 -20.04 6.94
C THR A 221 9.78 -20.71 6.32
N ARG A 222 9.62 -21.95 5.86
CA ARG A 222 10.63 -22.68 5.07
C ARG A 222 10.06 -22.95 3.68
N ASN A 223 10.94 -23.09 2.70
CA ASN A 223 10.56 -23.64 1.41
C ASN A 223 10.61 -25.18 1.47
N ARG A 224 10.18 -25.84 0.38
CA ARG A 224 10.19 -27.30 0.25
C ARG A 224 11.57 -27.95 0.43
N GLU A 225 12.64 -27.17 0.27
CA GLU A 225 14.04 -27.62 0.39
C GLU A 225 14.60 -27.38 1.81
N GLY A 226 13.77 -26.90 2.74
CA GLY A 226 14.16 -26.61 4.12
C GLY A 226 14.96 -25.30 4.29
N THR A 227 15.13 -24.51 3.22
CA THR A 227 15.79 -23.20 3.28
C THR A 227 14.82 -22.12 3.76
N PRO A 228 15.31 -20.96 4.22
CA PRO A 228 14.44 -19.84 4.61
C PRO A 228 13.45 -19.47 3.51
N GLY A 229 12.17 -19.49 3.86
CA GLY A 229 11.05 -19.02 3.04
C GLY A 229 10.63 -17.59 3.43
N PRO A 230 9.53 -17.07 2.85
CA PRO A 230 9.01 -15.75 3.19
C PRO A 230 8.66 -15.64 4.68
N ILE A 231 8.86 -14.47 5.26
CA ILE A 231 8.35 -14.15 6.59
C ILE A 231 6.93 -13.65 6.42
N ILE A 232 5.99 -14.25 7.15
CA ILE A 232 4.58 -13.83 7.19
C ILE A 232 4.39 -12.85 8.34
N MET A 233 3.79 -11.71 8.05
CA MET A 233 3.36 -10.70 9.01
C MET A 233 1.84 -10.77 9.19
N THR A 234 1.41 -10.89 10.44
CA THR A 234 0.00 -10.83 10.83
C THR A 234 -0.21 -9.77 11.90
N PHE A 235 -1.39 -9.15 11.89
CA PHE A 235 -1.71 -8.00 12.73
C PHE A 235 -2.81 -8.40 13.73
N GLU A 236 -2.55 -8.20 15.02
CA GLU A 236 -3.51 -8.53 16.07
C GLU A 236 -4.83 -7.77 15.89
N GLY A 237 -5.96 -8.48 15.94
CA GLY A 237 -7.29 -7.90 15.71
C GLY A 237 -7.61 -7.60 14.24
N HIS A 238 -6.67 -7.80 13.31
CA HIS A 238 -6.82 -7.48 11.89
C HIS A 238 -6.52 -8.70 10.99
N PRO A 239 -7.30 -9.79 11.08
CA PRO A 239 -7.05 -11.02 10.31
C PRO A 239 -7.27 -10.85 8.80
N HIS A 240 -7.91 -9.76 8.39
CA HIS A 240 -8.14 -9.38 7.00
C HIS A 240 -6.90 -8.76 6.35
N ILE A 241 -5.79 -8.61 7.09
CA ILE A 241 -4.54 -8.00 6.63
C ILE A 241 -3.41 -9.01 6.81
N VAL A 242 -2.67 -9.27 5.73
CA VAL A 242 -1.52 -10.16 5.72
C VAL A 242 -0.38 -9.51 4.96
N GLY A 243 0.76 -9.36 5.63
CA GLY A 243 2.01 -8.96 4.99
C GLY A 243 2.92 -10.16 4.76
N THR A 244 3.77 -10.09 3.75
CA THR A 244 4.89 -11.02 3.58
C THR A 244 6.11 -10.30 3.06
N TYR A 245 7.30 -10.74 3.46
CA TYR A 245 8.55 -10.25 2.90
C TYR A 245 9.60 -11.35 2.86
N MET A 246 10.54 -11.24 1.93
CA MET A 246 11.60 -12.23 1.74
C MET A 246 12.80 -11.92 2.66
N PRO A 247 13.31 -12.91 3.42
CA PRO A 247 14.58 -12.74 4.11
C PRO A 247 15.73 -12.68 3.09
N GLN A 248 16.77 -11.92 3.41
CA GLN A 248 17.99 -11.86 2.60
C GLN A 248 19.03 -12.86 3.10
N ARG A 249 19.91 -13.32 2.20
CA ARG A 249 21.04 -14.18 2.60
C ARG A 249 22.08 -13.31 3.31
N ALA A 250 22.53 -13.75 4.48
CA ALA A 250 23.49 -13.02 5.31
C ALA A 250 24.87 -12.82 4.65
N ASP A 251 25.19 -13.61 3.63
CA ASP A 251 26.43 -13.59 2.86
C ASP A 251 26.38 -12.70 1.60
N GLY A 252 25.25 -12.06 1.32
CA GLY A 252 25.02 -11.27 0.10
C GLY A 252 24.66 -9.79 0.30
N TYR A 253 24.63 -9.28 1.53
CA TYR A 253 24.33 -7.86 1.77
C TYR A 253 25.55 -6.99 1.44
N VAL A 254 25.65 -6.56 0.19
CA VAL A 254 26.36 -5.33 -0.17
C VAL A 254 25.36 -4.19 0.00
N GLY A 255 25.09 -3.80 1.25
CA GLY A 255 24.38 -2.55 1.49
C GLY A 255 25.14 -1.38 0.86
N PRO A 256 24.49 -0.23 0.61
CA PRO A 256 25.23 0.98 0.30
C PRO A 256 26.21 1.19 1.45
N SER A 257 27.52 1.04 1.18
CA SER A 257 28.51 1.21 2.22
C SER A 257 28.35 2.63 2.77
N TRP A 258 28.45 2.79 4.08
CA TRP A 258 28.43 4.11 4.71
C TRP A 258 29.44 5.10 4.06
N ALA A 259 30.45 4.60 3.34
CA ALA A 259 31.37 5.41 2.56
C ALA A 259 30.71 6.13 1.36
N LEU A 260 29.67 5.56 0.72
CA LEU A 260 28.95 6.20 -0.39
C LEU A 260 28.05 7.36 0.07
N LEU A 261 27.45 7.26 1.26
CA LEU A 261 26.64 8.34 1.85
C LEU A 261 27.50 9.53 2.31
N HIS A 262 28.76 9.31 2.68
CA HIS A 262 29.69 10.39 3.02
C HIS A 262 30.36 11.03 1.79
N ALA A 263 30.60 10.26 0.72
CA ALA A 263 31.14 10.80 -0.53
C ALA A 263 30.20 11.85 -1.19
N ALA A 264 28.88 11.64 -1.12
CA ALA A 264 27.90 12.61 -1.60
C ALA A 264 27.87 13.91 -0.76
N ARG A 265 28.32 13.85 0.50
CA ARG A 265 28.33 15.00 1.41
C ARG A 265 29.61 15.83 1.33
N GLU A 266 30.71 15.23 0.87
CA GLU A 266 31.99 15.91 0.64
C GLU A 266 32.10 16.52 -0.76
N GLY A 267 31.43 15.95 -1.78
CA GLY A 267 31.40 16.51 -3.14
C GLY A 267 30.65 17.86 -3.27
N GLY A 268 29.83 18.22 -2.29
CA GLY A 268 29.08 19.50 -2.27
C GLY A 268 29.85 20.70 -1.70
N LYS A 269 31.11 20.54 -1.30
CA LYS A 269 31.96 21.64 -0.76
C LYS A 269 33.10 22.08 -1.69
N ALA A 270 33.16 21.56 -2.91
CA ALA A 270 34.14 21.98 -3.92
C ALA A 270 33.44 22.74 -5.04
N ASN A 271 32.88 23.90 -4.71
CA ASN A 271 32.61 25.02 -5.64
C ASN A 271 32.31 26.26 -4.78
N GLY A 272 33.37 26.85 -4.25
CA GLY A 272 33.43 28.18 -3.67
C GLY A 272 34.72 28.82 -4.13
#